data_AF-A0A9D3PUZ2-F1
#
_entry.id   AF-A0A9D3PUZ2-F1
#
_cell.length_a   1.000
_cell.length_b   1.000
_cell.length_c   1.000
_cell.angle_alpha   90.00
_cell.angle_beta   90.00
_cell.angle_gamma   90.00
#
_symmetry.space_group_name_H-M   'P 1'
#
loop_
_entity.id
_entity.type
_entity.pdbx_description
1 polymer ?
#
loop_
_entity_poly.entity_id
_entity_poly.type
_entity_poly.pdbx_seq_one_letter_code
_entity_poly.pdbx_strand_id
1 'polypeptide(L)'
;MEAEESPAGAVRSTGSDRRKQGGVEDSGSCNGVLPGTELIETGSNQAAGRGDHSGPGSRGATGIRVLKRNMKRNGSRGCVTRKTRFGSRERDWLKGDAQRGCVCLYGAAEPQPPSSAPQTSSTSQPDLRLVLCSTSTTVGELCAQGDSQGLYVQLHGDLLRRLDPSERPLQMVYDYLAAMGYEDPLRIQREAANSDLSCILRFYSEKPLNADQLERTVLKGVFSVRKGKTQLHKWAERQVILCGTCLIVASVKDSLTGKMHILPLVGGKVEEVKRRQHCLMFSSAGPQAQTYYVNFDTLADYQRWHRQASKVVSQTVSLVDLSCYSLEEVPECLFYSQDVTHLNLRHNFMRLEGAGGLRNLNRFSQLKSLNLSHNRLGSFPESICEILTLTELNLSCNGIHSVPSQITNLQSLQTLSLDGNHLSALPEELGGLAQLSSLGLSFNDFPHIPAVLDRLTGVDRLAMAGNKVETLELGILGRMTHLKNIDLRLNGLRWVHSEGLEAVKQVTHLDLRDNRLASLDLSSACNLETLHCERNCLGVLTLSGFTLRTLYATPATTD
;
A
#
# COMPACT_ATOMS: atom_id res chain seq x y z
N MET A 1 31.39 -62.26 -36.87
CA MET A 1 31.20 -62.35 -35.41
C MET A 1 29.82 -61.80 -35.13
N GLU A 2 29.13 -62.47 -34.24
CA GLU A 2 27.72 -62.37 -33.87
C GLU A 2 27.33 -60.92 -33.47
N ALA A 3 26.13 -60.38 -33.73
CA ALA A 3 24.77 -60.92 -33.55
C ALA A 3 24.40 -61.06 -32.05
N GLU A 4 23.19 -60.80 -31.55
CA GLU A 4 22.02 -60.02 -32.02
C GLU A 4 21.09 -59.78 -30.79
N GLU A 5 19.93 -59.13 -31.00
CA GLU A 5 18.70 -59.21 -30.19
C GLU A 5 18.64 -58.69 -28.73
N SER A 6 17.43 -58.27 -28.37
CA SER A 6 16.88 -58.24 -27.01
C SER A 6 15.78 -59.31 -26.93
N PRO A 7 15.36 -59.78 -25.74
CA PRO A 7 14.01 -59.34 -25.31
C PRO A 7 13.80 -59.29 -23.78
N ALA A 8 12.55 -59.03 -23.38
CA ALA A 8 12.11 -58.91 -21.99
C ALA A 8 11.77 -60.27 -21.32
N GLY A 9 11.63 -60.25 -19.99
CA GLY A 9 11.08 -61.35 -19.20
C GLY A 9 10.38 -60.87 -17.93
N ALA A 10 9.18 -61.37 -17.66
CA ALA A 10 8.40 -61.07 -16.46
C ALA A 10 7.86 -62.36 -15.82
N VAL A 11 7.93 -62.48 -14.49
CA VAL A 11 7.50 -63.68 -13.74
C VAL A 11 6.71 -63.26 -12.49
N ARG A 12 5.72 -64.07 -12.10
CA ARG A 12 4.85 -63.90 -10.92
C ARG A 12 5.13 -64.98 -9.87
N SER A 13 5.04 -64.60 -8.60
CA SER A 13 4.44 -65.39 -7.50
C SER A 13 4.04 -64.42 -6.38
N THR A 14 2.90 -64.45 -5.67
CA THR A 14 1.82 -65.40 -5.28
C THR A 14 1.99 -66.09 -3.92
N GLY A 15 1.14 -65.70 -2.95
CA GLY A 15 1.01 -66.24 -1.57
C GLY A 15 0.94 -65.07 -0.57
N SER A 16 -0.12 -64.77 0.20
CA SER A 16 -1.11 -65.56 0.95
C SER A 16 -0.48 -66.36 2.11
N ASP A 17 -0.97 -66.39 3.36
CA ASP A 17 -2.20 -65.84 4.00
C ASP A 17 -2.04 -66.03 5.56
N ARG A 18 -2.95 -65.84 6.54
CA ARG A 18 -4.43 -65.63 6.64
C ARG A 18 -4.80 -65.15 8.09
N ARG A 19 -5.70 -64.14 8.25
CA ARG A 19 -6.73 -64.02 9.36
C ARG A 19 -6.22 -63.73 10.82
N LYS A 20 -6.98 -63.33 11.86
CA LYS A 20 -8.40 -62.86 12.16
C LYS A 20 -8.46 -62.37 13.65
N GLN A 21 -9.49 -61.71 14.25
CA GLN A 21 -10.76 -61.06 13.85
C GLN A 21 -11.14 -59.96 14.91
N GLY A 22 -12.19 -59.14 14.64
CA GLY A 22 -12.75 -58.06 15.49
C GLY A 22 -13.39 -58.46 16.84
N GLY A 23 -14.23 -57.66 17.52
CA GLY A 23 -14.86 -56.35 17.27
C GLY A 23 -15.51 -55.82 18.59
N VAL A 24 -16.59 -55.02 18.67
CA VAL A 24 -17.39 -54.20 17.72
C VAL A 24 -18.41 -53.36 18.54
N GLU A 25 -18.76 -52.12 18.12
CA GLU A 25 -19.84 -51.22 18.65
C GLU A 25 -19.74 -50.84 20.17
N ASP A 26 -20.44 -49.85 20.76
CA ASP A 26 -21.51 -48.90 20.32
C ASP A 26 -21.35 -47.51 21.01
N SER A 27 -22.40 -46.68 20.99
CA SER A 27 -22.53 -45.26 21.32
C SER A 27 -23.12 -44.95 22.72
N GLY A 28 -23.08 -43.68 23.15
CA GLY A 28 -23.67 -43.23 24.43
C GLY A 28 -23.49 -41.72 24.72
N SER A 29 -24.33 -41.12 25.59
CA SER A 29 -24.41 -39.65 25.74
C SER A 29 -24.77 -39.14 27.15
N CYS A 30 -24.20 -37.97 27.51
CA CYS A 30 -24.67 -36.96 28.49
C CYS A 30 -24.81 -37.27 30.01
N ASN A 31 -24.90 -36.15 30.77
CA ASN A 31 -25.08 -36.01 32.25
C ASN A 31 -23.83 -36.32 33.11
N GLY A 32 -23.57 -35.64 34.25
CA GLY A 32 -24.17 -34.39 34.80
C GLY A 32 -23.97 -34.22 36.32
N VAL A 33 -24.08 -32.98 36.83
CA VAL A 33 -24.45 -32.58 38.22
C VAL A 33 -23.36 -32.58 39.34
N LEU A 34 -23.33 -31.46 40.09
CA LEU A 34 -22.65 -31.14 41.39
C LEU A 34 -23.67 -31.32 42.57
N PRO A 35 -23.38 -31.28 43.91
CA PRO A 35 -22.49 -30.33 44.62
C PRO A 35 -21.94 -30.75 46.02
N GLY A 36 -21.47 -29.76 46.83
CA GLY A 36 -21.34 -29.81 48.31
C GLY A 36 -19.93 -29.46 48.82
N THR A 37 -19.59 -28.23 49.24
CA THR A 37 -19.89 -27.49 50.50
C THR A 37 -19.33 -28.07 51.80
N GLU A 38 -18.40 -27.34 52.44
CA GLU A 38 -18.28 -27.30 53.91
C GLU A 38 -17.70 -25.93 54.38
N LEU A 39 -17.84 -25.61 55.66
CA LEU A 39 -17.57 -24.30 56.28
C LEU A 39 -16.74 -24.45 57.57
N ILE A 40 -15.86 -23.50 57.87
CA ILE A 40 -15.33 -23.28 59.22
C ILE A 40 -15.29 -21.77 59.53
N GLU A 41 -15.91 -21.37 60.63
CA GLU A 41 -15.79 -20.02 61.23
C GLU A 41 -14.89 -20.04 62.47
N THR A 42 -14.25 -18.92 62.79
CA THR A 42 -14.04 -18.38 64.16
C THR A 42 -13.33 -17.02 64.05
N GLY A 43 -13.59 -16.01 64.89
CA GLY A 43 -14.53 -15.94 66.00
C GLY A 43 -14.86 -14.48 66.42
N SER A 44 -15.60 -14.35 67.51
CA SER A 44 -16.22 -13.10 68.04
C SER A 44 -15.33 -12.42 69.12
N ASN A 45 -15.67 -11.33 69.84
CA ASN A 45 -16.88 -10.49 69.96
C ASN A 45 -16.54 -9.17 70.71
N GLN A 46 -17.30 -8.08 70.54
CA GLN A 46 -17.68 -7.12 71.63
C GLN A 46 -18.66 -6.02 71.16
N ALA A 47 -19.48 -5.49 72.08
CA ALA A 47 -20.53 -4.47 71.88
C ALA A 47 -20.35 -3.30 72.90
N ALA A 48 -21.10 -2.17 72.96
CA ALA A 48 -22.31 -1.65 72.32
C ALA A 48 -22.30 -0.08 72.40
N GLY A 49 -23.18 0.74 71.81
CA GLY A 49 -24.34 0.49 70.93
C GLY A 49 -25.53 1.47 71.12
N ARG A 50 -25.35 2.79 71.02
CA ARG A 50 -26.43 3.84 71.01
C ARG A 50 -25.98 5.07 70.19
N GLY A 51 -26.88 5.81 69.53
CA GLY A 51 -26.61 7.23 69.24
C GLY A 51 -27.02 7.91 67.91
N ASP A 52 -27.81 7.29 67.04
CA ASP A 52 -28.65 7.98 66.02
C ASP A 52 -28.06 8.73 64.79
N HIS A 53 -28.93 8.88 63.78
CA HIS A 53 -28.95 9.81 62.64
C HIS A 53 -27.94 9.72 61.44
N SER A 54 -28.47 9.18 60.34
CA SER A 54 -28.27 9.57 58.92
C SER A 54 -26.90 9.45 58.22
N GLY A 55 -26.74 8.35 57.45
CA GLY A 55 -26.35 8.42 56.03
C GLY A 55 -24.87 8.23 55.65
N PRO A 56 -24.45 7.03 55.19
CA PRO A 56 -23.14 6.83 54.56
C PRO A 56 -23.14 7.24 53.08
N GLY A 57 -22.08 7.94 52.65
CA GLY A 57 -21.80 8.17 51.24
C GLY A 57 -20.54 7.43 50.79
N SER A 58 -20.55 6.87 49.58
CA SER A 58 -19.33 6.62 48.80
C SER A 58 -19.68 6.47 47.32
N ARG A 59 -19.41 7.51 46.53
CA ARG A 59 -19.27 7.39 45.07
C ARG A 59 -17.78 7.43 44.74
N GLY A 60 -17.27 6.40 44.06
CA GLY A 60 -15.89 6.39 43.57
C GLY A 60 -15.65 7.58 42.65
N ALA A 61 -14.73 8.47 43.03
CA ALA A 61 -14.48 9.70 42.30
C ALA A 61 -13.47 9.47 41.15
N THR A 62 -13.94 9.60 39.91
CA THR A 62 -13.10 9.63 38.69
C THR A 62 -12.31 10.96 38.62
N GLY A 63 -11.29 11.07 39.47
CA GLY A 63 -10.57 12.31 39.73
C GLY A 63 -9.46 12.64 38.72
N ILE A 64 -9.77 13.45 37.71
CA ILE A 64 -8.75 14.07 36.84
C ILE A 64 -7.90 15.04 37.68
N ARG A 65 -6.68 14.66 38.05
CA ARG A 65 -5.74 15.49 38.82
C ARG A 65 -5.04 16.55 37.96
N VAL A 66 -5.75 17.63 37.63
CA VAL A 66 -5.13 18.82 37.02
C VAL A 66 -4.46 19.68 38.10
N LEU A 67 -3.13 19.73 38.11
CA LEU A 67 -2.35 20.66 38.96
C LEU A 67 -2.48 22.10 38.46
N LYS A 68 -3.60 22.76 38.76
CA LYS A 68 -3.86 24.15 38.39
C LYS A 68 -3.03 25.14 39.23
N ARG A 69 -2.31 26.05 38.55
CA ARG A 69 -2.01 27.39 39.06
C ARG A 69 -2.35 28.46 38.01
N ASN A 70 -3.41 29.23 38.31
CA ASN A 70 -3.72 30.57 37.79
C ASN A 70 -3.52 30.89 36.29
N MET A 71 -4.35 30.31 35.41
CA MET A 71 -4.71 30.99 34.15
C MET A 71 -5.82 32.02 34.40
N LYS A 72 -5.55 33.31 34.15
CA LYS A 72 -6.60 34.34 34.08
C LYS A 72 -7.51 34.09 32.87
N ARG A 73 -8.81 34.37 33.01
CA ARG A 73 -9.76 34.47 31.88
C ARG A 73 -9.46 35.73 31.05
N ASN A 74 -8.44 35.68 30.20
CA ASN A 74 -8.31 36.64 29.10
C ASN A 74 -9.02 36.08 27.87
N GLY A 75 -10.22 36.56 27.60
CA GLY A 75 -10.93 36.27 26.36
C GLY A 75 -10.30 37.02 25.19
N SER A 76 -9.25 36.46 24.58
CA SER A 76 -8.66 36.97 23.34
C SER A 76 -8.95 36.02 22.18
N ARG A 77 -9.67 36.51 21.17
CA ARG A 77 -9.86 35.80 19.90
C ARG A 77 -8.62 36.02 19.04
N GLY A 78 -7.66 35.09 19.13
CA GLY A 78 -6.45 35.07 18.31
C GLY A 78 -6.15 33.66 17.78
N CYS A 79 -5.55 33.58 16.60
CA CYS A 79 -5.10 32.33 15.97
C CYS A 79 -4.17 31.53 16.92
N VAL A 80 -4.14 30.20 16.89
CA VAL A 80 -4.23 29.34 15.69
C VAL A 80 -5.25 28.21 15.83
N THR A 81 -6.20 28.15 14.88
CA THR A 81 -6.82 26.89 14.45
C THR A 81 -6.83 26.84 12.92
N ARG A 82 -6.07 25.88 12.35
CA ARG A 82 -6.25 25.36 10.99
C ARG A 82 -6.74 23.90 11.09
N LYS A 83 -7.82 23.69 11.84
CA LYS A 83 -9.16 23.42 11.29
C LYS A 83 -9.20 22.11 10.48
N THR A 84 -9.83 21.09 11.08
CA THR A 84 -10.77 20.26 10.32
C THR A 84 -11.73 21.19 9.58
N ARG A 85 -11.85 21.07 8.25
CA ARG A 85 -12.47 22.13 7.42
C ARG A 85 -14.00 22.18 7.46
N PHE A 86 -14.61 21.49 8.41
CA PHE A 86 -16.05 21.42 8.60
C PHE A 86 -16.44 22.23 9.83
N GLY A 87 -17.21 23.29 9.62
CA GLY A 87 -17.88 24.04 10.69
C GLY A 87 -19.01 23.21 11.32
N SER A 88 -19.88 23.82 12.12
CA SER A 88 -20.96 23.02 12.74
C SER A 88 -21.93 22.51 11.69
N ARG A 89 -22.40 23.36 10.78
CA ARG A 89 -23.39 23.00 9.75
C ARG A 89 -22.91 21.83 8.90
N GLU A 90 -21.64 21.81 8.53
CA GLU A 90 -21.01 20.77 7.73
C GLU A 90 -20.91 19.45 8.51
N ARG A 91 -20.51 19.49 9.79
CA ARG A 91 -20.47 18.30 10.66
C ARG A 91 -21.87 17.76 10.96
N ASP A 92 -22.85 18.64 11.13
CA ASP A 92 -24.23 18.28 11.42
C ASP A 92 -24.95 17.78 10.13
N TRP A 93 -24.55 18.25 8.95
CA TRP A 93 -24.94 17.70 7.64
C TRP A 93 -24.38 16.29 7.39
N LEU A 94 -23.12 16.04 7.77
CA LEU A 94 -22.48 14.71 7.70
C LEU A 94 -23.16 13.69 8.63
N LYS A 95 -23.47 14.07 9.88
CA LYS A 95 -24.19 13.20 10.84
C LYS A 95 -25.57 12.78 10.37
N GLY A 96 -26.21 13.55 9.49
CA GLY A 96 -27.59 13.31 9.08
C GLY A 96 -27.78 12.12 8.14
N ASP A 97 -26.71 11.51 7.64
CA ASP A 97 -26.74 10.48 6.59
C ASP A 97 -25.34 9.85 6.42
N ALA A 98 -25.21 8.54 6.65
CA ALA A 98 -23.93 7.83 6.57
C ALA A 98 -23.33 7.79 5.15
N GLN A 99 -24.14 8.01 4.11
CA GLN A 99 -23.70 8.07 2.71
C GLN A 99 -23.08 9.43 2.33
N ARG A 100 -22.95 10.37 3.27
CA ARG A 100 -22.26 11.66 3.07
C ARG A 100 -20.83 11.62 3.59
N GLY A 101 -19.96 12.41 2.98
CA GLY A 101 -18.56 12.50 3.34
C GLY A 101 -17.89 13.66 2.64
N CYS A 102 -16.59 13.51 2.40
CA CYS A 102 -15.80 14.50 1.69
C CYS A 102 -14.66 13.85 0.91
N VAL A 103 -14.18 14.54 -0.11
CA VAL A 103 -12.99 14.13 -0.88
C VAL A 103 -11.93 15.22 -0.81
N CYS A 104 -10.68 14.81 -0.56
CA CYS A 104 -9.50 15.67 -0.62
C CYS A 104 -9.03 15.80 -2.07
N LEU A 105 -9.22 16.96 -2.68
CA LEU A 105 -8.66 17.33 -3.97
C LEU A 105 -7.32 18.05 -3.77
N TYR A 106 -6.30 17.62 -4.50
CA TYR A 106 -4.97 18.25 -4.52
C TYR A 106 -4.79 19.09 -5.79
N GLY A 107 -4.21 20.28 -5.66
CA GLY A 107 -3.91 21.18 -6.78
C GLY A 107 -5.11 22.05 -7.18
N ALA A 108 -5.65 22.82 -6.24
CA ALA A 108 -6.73 23.78 -6.50
C ALA A 108 -6.31 25.19 -6.05
N ALA A 109 -5.88 26.04 -6.99
CA ALA A 109 -5.64 27.45 -6.70
C ALA A 109 -6.95 28.19 -6.38
N GLU A 110 -6.96 29.06 -5.37
CA GLU A 110 -8.08 29.99 -5.16
C GLU A 110 -8.03 31.15 -6.17
N PRO A 111 -9.17 31.59 -6.74
CA PRO A 111 -9.21 32.76 -7.62
C PRO A 111 -8.75 34.04 -6.89
N GLN A 112 -7.52 34.47 -7.15
CA GLN A 112 -6.99 35.75 -6.67
C GLN A 112 -7.77 36.90 -7.32
N PRO A 113 -8.31 37.88 -6.56
CA PRO A 113 -8.87 39.09 -7.13
C PRO A 113 -7.76 39.92 -7.81
N PRO A 114 -8.06 40.68 -8.89
CA PRO A 114 -7.04 41.40 -9.65
C PRO A 114 -6.37 42.49 -8.80
N SER A 115 -5.08 42.30 -8.50
CA SER A 115 -4.26 43.20 -7.68
C SER A 115 -2.98 43.60 -8.41
N SER A 116 -2.78 44.89 -8.63
CA SER A 116 -1.67 45.45 -9.41
C SER A 116 -0.44 45.73 -8.54
N ALA A 117 0.35 44.69 -8.24
CA ALA A 117 1.66 44.82 -7.60
C ALA A 117 2.62 43.68 -8.04
N PRO A 118 3.94 43.93 -8.14
CA PRO A 118 4.91 42.91 -8.57
C PRO A 118 5.12 41.85 -7.48
N GLN A 119 5.16 40.58 -7.88
CA GLN A 119 5.30 39.44 -6.95
C GLN A 119 6.77 39.13 -6.63
N THR A 120 7.04 38.83 -5.35
CA THR A 120 8.27 38.19 -4.89
C THR A 120 8.09 36.68 -4.80
N SER A 121 9.07 35.90 -5.29
CA SER A 121 8.97 34.44 -5.37
C SER A 121 8.98 33.75 -4.00
N SER A 122 7.83 33.21 -3.59
CA SER A 122 7.70 32.25 -2.49
C SER A 122 7.31 30.87 -3.04
N THR A 123 8.02 29.81 -2.64
CA THR A 123 7.71 28.43 -3.05
C THR A 123 6.36 27.99 -2.48
N SER A 124 5.36 27.86 -3.36
CA SER A 124 4.01 27.44 -3.00
C SER A 124 3.95 25.95 -2.62
N GLN A 125 3.39 25.64 -1.45
CA GLN A 125 2.91 24.29 -1.16
C GLN A 125 1.69 23.97 -2.06
N PRO A 126 1.45 22.70 -2.43
CA PRO A 126 0.30 22.34 -3.24
C PRO A 126 -1.00 22.52 -2.46
N ASP A 127 -1.84 23.46 -2.90
CA ASP A 127 -3.12 23.73 -2.23
C ASP A 127 -4.07 22.53 -2.33
N LEU A 128 -4.46 22.04 -1.15
CA LEU A 128 -5.44 20.98 -0.96
C LEU A 128 -6.82 21.65 -0.74
N ARG A 129 -7.87 21.14 -1.38
CA ARG A 129 -9.28 21.56 -1.23
C ARG A 129 -10.12 20.37 -0.77
N LEU A 130 -10.93 20.56 0.27
CA LEU A 130 -11.94 19.58 0.68
C LEU A 130 -13.28 19.93 0.02
N VAL A 131 -13.93 18.93 -0.58
CA VAL A 131 -15.27 19.06 -1.17
C VAL A 131 -16.22 18.09 -0.45
N LEU A 132 -17.39 18.58 -0.03
CA LEU A 132 -18.46 17.78 0.58
C LEU A 132 -19.29 17.09 -0.51
N CYS A 133 -19.63 15.82 -0.31
CA CYS A 133 -20.34 15.02 -1.31
C CYS A 133 -21.03 13.80 -0.66
N SER A 134 -21.85 13.10 -1.44
CA SER A 134 -22.38 11.78 -1.12
C SER A 134 -21.67 10.67 -1.91
N THR A 135 -21.85 9.42 -1.51
CA THR A 135 -21.45 8.24 -2.29
C THR A 135 -22.17 8.17 -3.64
N SER A 136 -23.37 8.74 -3.75
CA SER A 136 -24.08 8.90 -5.03
C SER A 136 -23.53 10.02 -5.92
N THR A 137 -22.78 10.99 -5.37
CA THR A 137 -22.28 12.17 -6.11
C THR A 137 -21.22 11.75 -7.13
N THR A 138 -21.40 12.20 -8.37
CA THR A 138 -20.56 11.89 -9.51
C THR A 138 -19.43 12.90 -9.73
N VAL A 139 -18.42 12.52 -10.51
CA VAL A 139 -17.34 13.42 -10.96
C VAL A 139 -17.90 14.60 -11.75
N GLY A 140 -18.92 14.39 -12.59
CA GLY A 140 -19.57 15.45 -13.35
C GLY A 140 -20.20 16.52 -12.44
N GLU A 141 -20.87 16.10 -11.36
CA GLU A 141 -21.45 17.00 -10.37
C GLU A 141 -20.39 17.73 -9.54
N LEU A 142 -19.25 17.09 -9.24
CA LEU A 142 -18.12 17.71 -8.55
C LEU A 142 -17.40 18.75 -9.42
N CYS A 143 -17.20 18.45 -10.71
CA CYS A 143 -16.65 19.40 -11.69
C CYS A 143 -17.63 20.52 -12.07
N ALA A 144 -18.91 20.41 -11.73
CA ALA A 144 -19.86 21.53 -11.81
C ALA A 144 -19.80 22.47 -10.59
N GLN A 145 -19.08 22.08 -9.51
CA GLN A 145 -18.95 22.84 -8.25
C GLN A 145 -17.60 23.58 -8.11
N GLY A 146 -16.82 23.65 -9.19
CA GLY A 146 -15.60 24.44 -9.31
C GLY A 146 -14.93 24.19 -10.66
N ASP A 147 -14.09 25.12 -11.12
CA ASP A 147 -13.56 25.20 -12.50
C ASP A 147 -12.58 24.08 -12.94
N SER A 148 -12.69 22.86 -12.40
CA SER A 148 -11.93 21.69 -12.84
C SER A 148 -12.56 21.05 -14.09
N GLN A 149 -11.75 20.81 -15.13
CA GLN A 149 -12.18 20.06 -16.31
C GLN A 149 -12.17 18.52 -16.13
N GLY A 150 -11.93 18.01 -14.92
CA GLY A 150 -11.97 16.59 -14.62
C GLY A 150 -11.10 16.18 -13.44
N LEU A 151 -11.63 15.30 -12.61
CA LEU A 151 -10.88 14.74 -11.48
C LEU A 151 -9.95 13.60 -11.91
N TYR A 152 -8.84 13.47 -11.18
CA TYR A 152 -7.90 12.35 -11.31
C TYR A 152 -7.79 11.62 -9.97
N VAL A 153 -7.48 10.32 -9.99
CA VAL A 153 -7.28 9.47 -8.81
C VAL A 153 -5.92 8.75 -8.86
N GLN A 154 -5.35 8.47 -7.69
CA GLN A 154 -4.13 7.71 -7.48
C GLN A 154 -4.28 6.81 -6.26
N LEU A 155 -4.07 5.50 -6.42
CA LEU A 155 -4.12 4.48 -5.38
C LEU A 155 -2.70 4.04 -5.00
N HIS A 156 -2.31 4.01 -3.72
CA HIS A 156 -1.01 3.52 -3.23
C HIS A 156 0.24 4.15 -3.90
N GLY A 157 0.11 5.33 -4.51
CA GLY A 157 1.17 5.98 -5.31
C GLY A 157 1.13 5.70 -6.82
N ASP A 158 0.09 5.04 -7.32
CA ASP A 158 -0.10 4.59 -8.70
C ASP A 158 0.00 5.64 -9.82
N LEU A 159 0.07 5.11 -11.05
CA LEU A 159 -0.40 5.73 -12.29
C LEU A 159 -1.69 6.54 -12.09
N LEU A 160 -1.57 7.85 -12.29
CA LEU A 160 -2.65 8.83 -12.15
C LEU A 160 -3.76 8.58 -13.19
N ARG A 161 -4.96 8.19 -12.76
CA ARG A 161 -6.10 7.88 -13.63
C ARG A 161 -7.11 9.03 -13.65
N ARG A 162 -7.42 9.59 -14.82
CA ARG A 162 -8.59 10.47 -14.97
C ARG A 162 -9.87 9.67 -14.72
N LEU A 163 -10.77 10.20 -13.91
CA LEU A 163 -12.08 9.61 -13.66
C LEU A 163 -13.06 9.97 -14.78
N ASP A 164 -13.98 9.06 -15.09
CA ASP A 164 -15.12 9.32 -15.98
C ASP A 164 -16.16 10.20 -15.25
N PRO A 165 -16.89 11.10 -15.94
CA PRO A 165 -17.92 11.95 -15.33
C PRO A 165 -19.01 11.20 -14.55
N SER A 166 -19.27 9.92 -14.85
CA SER A 166 -20.26 9.09 -14.14
C SER A 166 -19.74 8.38 -12.89
N GLU A 167 -18.43 8.32 -12.68
CA GLU A 167 -17.83 7.69 -11.50
C GLU A 167 -18.08 8.47 -10.23
N ARG A 168 -18.01 7.79 -9.07
CA ARG A 168 -18.43 8.31 -7.76
C ARG A 168 -17.25 8.33 -6.78
N PRO A 169 -16.52 9.45 -6.63
CA PRO A 169 -15.26 9.47 -5.91
C PRO A 169 -15.36 9.04 -4.44
N LEU A 170 -16.45 9.42 -3.73
CA LEU A 170 -16.63 9.00 -2.34
C LEU A 170 -17.02 7.51 -2.22
N GLN A 171 -17.81 6.97 -3.16
CA GLN A 171 -18.10 5.53 -3.19
C GLN A 171 -16.80 4.73 -3.34
N MET A 172 -15.86 5.17 -4.18
CA MET A 172 -14.56 4.51 -4.33
C MET A 172 -13.74 4.48 -3.02
N VAL A 173 -13.84 5.52 -2.18
CA VAL A 173 -13.21 5.53 -0.84
C VAL A 173 -13.92 4.53 0.08
N TYR A 174 -15.25 4.47 0.02
CA TYR A 174 -16.08 3.59 0.85
C TYR A 174 -15.89 2.11 0.49
N ASP A 175 -15.91 1.77 -0.80
CA ASP A 175 -15.69 0.41 -1.32
C ASP A 175 -14.30 -0.09 -0.95
N TYR A 176 -13.29 0.78 -1.03
CA TYR A 176 -11.94 0.46 -0.60
C TYR A 176 -11.89 0.16 0.91
N LEU A 177 -12.47 1.01 1.75
CA LEU A 177 -12.54 0.79 3.20
C LEU A 177 -13.30 -0.49 3.55
N ALA A 178 -14.42 -0.77 2.89
CA ALA A 178 -15.19 -2.01 3.07
C ALA A 178 -14.36 -3.25 2.71
N ALA A 179 -13.62 -3.21 1.60
CA ALA A 179 -12.70 -4.28 1.20
C ALA A 179 -11.53 -4.50 2.19
N MET A 180 -11.18 -3.50 3.00
CA MET A 180 -10.21 -3.60 4.09
C MET A 180 -10.84 -4.04 5.44
N GLY A 181 -12.10 -4.48 5.45
CA GLY A 181 -12.78 -5.04 6.63
C GLY A 181 -13.55 -4.04 7.50
N TYR A 182 -13.81 -2.82 7.04
CA TYR A 182 -14.70 -1.89 7.75
C TYR A 182 -16.17 -2.16 7.41
N GLU A 183 -16.95 -2.69 8.35
CA GLU A 183 -18.36 -3.10 8.09
C GLU A 183 -19.41 -2.02 8.43
N ASP A 184 -19.17 -1.12 9.40
CA ASP A 184 -20.14 -0.06 9.78
C ASP A 184 -20.09 1.15 8.82
N PRO A 185 -21.20 1.57 8.17
CA PRO A 185 -21.24 2.76 7.34
C PRO A 185 -20.81 4.07 8.03
N LEU A 186 -21.10 4.24 9.33
CA LEU A 186 -20.66 5.41 10.10
C LEU A 186 -19.17 5.35 10.44
N ARG A 187 -18.62 4.13 10.59
CA ARG A 187 -17.19 3.86 10.72
C ARG A 187 -16.44 4.21 9.43
N ILE A 188 -16.94 3.77 8.28
CA ILE A 188 -16.41 4.08 6.94
C ILE A 188 -16.43 5.59 6.70
N GLN A 189 -17.58 6.26 6.92
CA GLN A 189 -17.73 7.72 6.80
C GLN A 189 -16.63 8.50 7.53
N ARG A 190 -16.27 8.05 8.74
CA ARG A 190 -15.28 8.73 9.59
C ARG A 190 -13.84 8.54 9.13
N GLU A 191 -13.48 7.39 8.55
CA GLU A 191 -12.14 7.23 7.96
C GLU A 191 -12.02 7.87 6.58
N ALA A 192 -13.07 7.85 5.76
CA ALA A 192 -13.06 8.52 4.46
C ALA A 192 -12.74 10.03 4.55
N ALA A 193 -12.98 10.65 5.72
CA ALA A 193 -12.66 12.04 6.02
C ALA A 193 -11.26 12.28 6.63
N ASN A 194 -10.46 11.23 6.88
CA ASN A 194 -9.13 11.35 7.47
C ASN A 194 -8.04 11.59 6.40
N SER A 195 -7.12 12.51 6.68
CA SER A 195 -6.04 12.92 5.75
C SER A 195 -5.01 11.84 5.47
N ASP A 196 -4.85 10.88 6.37
CA ASP A 196 -3.74 9.93 6.34
C ASP A 196 -4.02 8.78 5.37
N LEU A 197 -5.30 8.57 4.99
CA LEU A 197 -5.67 7.80 3.80
C LEU A 197 -5.00 8.33 2.52
N SER A 198 -4.49 9.58 2.50
CA SER A 198 -3.75 10.09 1.34
C SER A 198 -2.45 9.34 1.02
N CYS A 199 -1.89 8.51 1.91
CA CYS A 199 -0.81 7.59 1.52
C CYS A 199 -1.30 6.49 0.57
N ILE A 200 -2.60 6.17 0.62
CA ILE A 200 -3.27 5.05 -0.06
C ILE A 200 -4.23 5.51 -1.16
N LEU A 201 -4.81 6.71 -1.07
CA LEU A 201 -5.80 7.21 -2.05
C LEU A 201 -5.78 8.75 -2.11
N ARG A 202 -5.37 9.30 -3.26
CA ARG A 202 -5.38 10.74 -3.54
C ARG A 202 -6.27 11.06 -4.73
N PHE A 203 -6.99 12.18 -4.65
CA PHE A 203 -7.71 12.76 -5.79
C PHE A 203 -7.11 14.13 -6.14
N TYR A 204 -7.07 14.49 -7.41
CA TYR A 204 -6.50 15.75 -7.88
C TYR A 204 -7.53 16.50 -8.74
N SER A 205 -7.63 17.82 -8.53
CA SER A 205 -8.49 18.73 -9.30
C SER A 205 -7.88 19.14 -10.65
N GLU A 206 -6.57 19.02 -10.76
CA GLU A 206 -5.77 19.21 -11.97
C GLU A 206 -4.78 18.04 -12.09
N LYS A 207 -4.14 17.87 -13.25
CA LYS A 207 -3.05 16.90 -13.38
C LYS A 207 -1.79 17.48 -12.70
N PRO A 208 -1.23 16.87 -11.63
CA PRO A 208 -0.04 17.39 -10.98
C PRO A 208 1.18 17.31 -11.90
N LEU A 209 1.94 18.41 -11.99
CA LEU A 209 3.02 18.64 -12.96
C LEU A 209 4.18 17.62 -12.95
N ASN A 210 4.33 16.83 -11.88
CA ASN A 210 5.33 15.76 -11.79
C ASN A 210 4.79 14.35 -12.15
N ALA A 211 3.51 14.22 -12.53
CA ALA A 211 2.92 12.96 -13.02
C ALA A 211 3.07 12.76 -14.56
N ASP A 212 3.93 13.56 -15.20
CA ASP A 212 4.09 13.61 -16.66
C ASP A 212 5.00 12.52 -17.24
N GLN A 213 5.79 11.82 -16.42
CA GLN A 213 6.55 10.64 -16.88
C GLN A 213 5.66 9.41 -17.15
N LEU A 214 4.41 9.41 -16.68
CA LEU A 214 3.47 8.29 -16.76
C LEU A 214 2.16 8.65 -17.50
N GLU A 215 2.16 9.71 -18.30
CA GLU A 215 1.11 9.96 -19.30
C GLU A 215 1.07 8.79 -20.29
N ARG A 216 -0.07 8.08 -20.30
CA ARG A 216 -0.35 6.91 -21.15
C ARG A 216 -0.35 7.28 -22.64
N THR A 217 0.82 7.35 -23.27
CA THR A 217 0.96 7.33 -24.73
C THR A 217 0.73 5.90 -25.29
N VAL A 218 -0.32 5.24 -24.80
CA VAL A 218 -0.70 3.89 -25.19
C VAL A 218 -1.48 3.98 -26.50
N LEU A 219 -0.83 3.68 -27.61
CA LEU A 219 -1.52 3.51 -28.88
C LEU A 219 -1.92 2.04 -29.00
N LYS A 220 -3.19 1.76 -29.28
CA LYS A 220 -3.72 0.41 -29.51
C LYS A 220 -4.54 0.40 -30.79
N GLY A 221 -4.44 -0.69 -31.55
CA GLY A 221 -5.31 -0.98 -32.70
C GLY A 221 -5.21 -2.45 -33.10
N VAL A 222 -5.97 -2.82 -34.13
CA VAL A 222 -5.80 -4.10 -34.83
C VAL A 222 -5.36 -3.76 -36.24
N PHE A 223 -4.20 -4.27 -36.64
CA PHE A 223 -3.54 -3.90 -37.90
C PHE A 223 -3.02 -5.15 -38.63
N SER A 224 -2.72 -5.00 -39.92
CA SER A 224 -2.03 -6.04 -40.68
C SER A 224 -0.54 -6.07 -40.29
N VAL A 225 -0.07 -7.17 -39.71
CA VAL A 225 1.28 -7.32 -39.16
C VAL A 225 2.04 -8.49 -39.79
N ARG A 226 3.37 -8.35 -39.93
CA ARG A 226 4.31 -9.42 -40.27
C ARG A 226 5.53 -9.41 -39.35
N LYS A 227 5.95 -10.58 -38.86
CA LYS A 227 7.22 -10.77 -38.13
C LYS A 227 8.35 -11.16 -39.09
N GLY A 228 9.59 -10.75 -38.79
CA GLY A 228 10.81 -11.25 -39.43
C GLY A 228 11.21 -10.52 -40.72
N LYS A 229 12.48 -10.70 -41.12
CA LYS A 229 13.10 -10.01 -42.26
C LYS A 229 12.84 -10.67 -43.62
N THR A 230 12.39 -11.92 -43.65
CA THR A 230 12.14 -12.70 -44.88
C THR A 230 10.71 -12.51 -45.41
N GLN A 231 10.53 -12.62 -46.73
CA GLN A 231 9.21 -12.53 -47.38
C GLN A 231 8.28 -13.73 -47.09
N LEU A 232 8.78 -14.79 -46.44
CA LEU A 232 8.08 -16.06 -46.21
C LEU A 232 6.97 -15.97 -45.13
N HIS A 233 7.05 -14.99 -44.23
CA HIS A 233 6.02 -14.81 -43.21
C HIS A 233 4.79 -14.11 -43.79
N LYS A 234 3.63 -14.78 -43.75
CA LYS A 234 2.34 -14.21 -44.16
C LYS A 234 1.97 -13.02 -43.27
N TRP A 235 1.38 -12.00 -43.88
CA TRP A 235 0.70 -10.92 -43.16
C TRP A 235 -0.58 -11.46 -42.51
N ALA A 236 -0.89 -11.00 -41.30
CA ALA A 236 -2.14 -11.33 -40.63
C ALA A 236 -2.60 -10.18 -39.74
N GLU A 237 -3.90 -10.03 -39.54
CA GLU A 237 -4.42 -9.07 -38.56
C GLU A 237 -4.04 -9.50 -37.15
N ARG A 238 -3.47 -8.57 -36.38
CA ARG A 238 -3.08 -8.74 -34.98
C ARG A 238 -3.43 -7.49 -34.18
N GLN A 239 -3.82 -7.66 -32.93
CA GLN A 239 -3.83 -6.55 -31.99
C GLN A 239 -2.39 -6.08 -31.74
N VAL A 240 -2.16 -4.78 -31.90
CA VAL A 240 -0.87 -4.12 -31.65
C VAL A 240 -1.08 -3.06 -30.57
N ILE A 241 -0.11 -2.96 -29.65
CA ILE A 241 -0.08 -1.94 -28.60
C ILE A 241 1.33 -1.35 -28.56
N LEU A 242 1.47 -0.04 -28.73
CA LEU A 242 2.67 0.70 -28.36
C LEU A 242 2.42 1.28 -26.96
N CYS A 243 3.20 0.85 -25.96
CA CYS A 243 3.17 1.44 -24.62
C CYS A 243 4.60 1.65 -24.10
N GLY A 244 4.84 2.82 -23.50
CA GLY A 244 6.13 3.16 -22.93
C GLY A 244 7.27 2.88 -23.92
N THR A 245 8.17 1.99 -23.53
CA THR A 245 9.37 1.60 -24.28
C THR A 245 9.15 0.46 -25.28
N CYS A 246 7.94 -0.08 -25.42
CA CYS A 246 7.67 -1.40 -25.99
C CYS A 246 6.55 -1.41 -27.04
N LEU A 247 6.76 -2.17 -28.12
CA LEU A 247 5.72 -2.61 -29.05
C LEU A 247 5.28 -4.03 -28.67
N ILE A 248 4.00 -4.23 -28.43
CA ILE A 248 3.37 -5.51 -28.11
C ILE A 248 2.49 -5.95 -29.28
N VAL A 249 2.62 -7.20 -29.71
CA VAL A 249 1.90 -7.78 -30.84
C VAL A 249 1.31 -9.13 -30.43
N ALA A 250 -0.01 -9.28 -30.50
CA ALA A 250 -0.68 -10.55 -30.21
C ALA A 250 -0.29 -11.66 -31.21
N SER A 251 -0.38 -12.93 -30.81
CA SER A 251 -0.17 -14.07 -31.71
C SER A 251 -1.38 -14.39 -32.61
N VAL A 252 -2.57 -13.89 -32.26
CA VAL A 252 -3.84 -13.97 -33.02
C VAL A 252 -4.53 -12.60 -33.09
N LYS A 253 -5.74 -12.50 -33.66
CA LYS A 253 -6.45 -11.21 -33.82
C LYS A 253 -6.89 -10.60 -32.48
N ASP A 254 -7.33 -11.43 -31.55
CA ASP A 254 -7.71 -11.07 -30.18
C ASP A 254 -6.53 -11.26 -29.20
N SER A 255 -6.41 -10.42 -28.17
CA SER A 255 -5.44 -10.58 -27.09
C SER A 255 -5.89 -11.51 -25.97
N LEU A 256 -7.19 -11.82 -25.84
CA LEU A 256 -7.71 -12.64 -24.74
C LEU A 256 -7.36 -14.14 -24.86
N THR A 257 -6.93 -14.59 -26.04
CA THR A 257 -6.68 -16.01 -26.36
C THR A 257 -5.32 -16.28 -27.02
N GLY A 258 -4.49 -15.24 -27.19
CA GLY A 258 -3.20 -15.32 -27.87
C GLY A 258 -2.01 -15.05 -26.95
N LYS A 259 -0.85 -15.63 -27.27
CA LYS A 259 0.43 -15.23 -26.65
C LYS A 259 0.78 -13.81 -27.11
N MET A 260 1.18 -12.94 -26.19
CA MET A 260 1.63 -11.59 -26.51
C MET A 260 3.13 -11.59 -26.78
N HIS A 261 3.56 -11.09 -27.93
CA HIS A 261 4.98 -10.89 -28.24
C HIS A 261 5.39 -9.46 -27.93
N ILE A 262 6.44 -9.27 -27.14
CA ILE A 262 6.92 -7.95 -26.71
C ILE A 262 8.25 -7.65 -27.41
N LEU A 263 8.35 -6.44 -27.97
CA LEU A 263 9.50 -5.92 -28.70
C LEU A 263 9.91 -4.57 -28.06
N PRO A 264 10.99 -4.52 -27.27
CA PRO A 264 11.56 -3.25 -26.83
C PRO A 264 11.99 -2.41 -28.05
N LEU A 265 11.60 -1.14 -28.10
CA LEU A 265 11.94 -0.21 -29.17
C LEU A 265 13.11 0.71 -28.82
N VAL A 266 13.33 0.95 -27.53
CA VAL A 266 14.43 1.73 -26.99
C VAL A 266 15.78 1.17 -27.45
N GLY A 267 16.65 2.04 -27.96
CA GLY A 267 17.93 1.65 -28.61
C GLY A 267 17.78 0.87 -29.93
N GLY A 268 16.54 0.61 -30.37
CA GLY A 268 16.20 -0.08 -31.61
C GLY A 268 16.04 0.90 -32.78
N LYS A 269 15.08 0.61 -33.67
CA LYS A 269 14.71 1.51 -34.77
C LYS A 269 13.24 1.46 -35.14
N VAL A 270 12.75 2.58 -35.64
CA VAL A 270 11.48 2.73 -36.35
C VAL A 270 11.79 3.40 -37.71
N GLU A 271 11.45 2.73 -38.82
CA GLU A 271 11.76 3.18 -40.18
C GLU A 271 10.54 3.01 -41.11
N GLU A 272 10.36 3.91 -42.09
CA GLU A 272 9.28 3.84 -43.08
C GLU A 272 9.57 2.80 -44.17
N VAL A 273 8.57 1.96 -44.47
CA VAL A 273 8.68 0.89 -45.47
C VAL A 273 8.30 1.43 -46.85
N LYS A 274 9.24 2.09 -47.53
CA LYS A 274 9.07 2.77 -48.86
C LYS A 274 8.33 1.98 -49.97
N ARG A 275 8.18 0.65 -49.85
CA ARG A 275 7.46 -0.21 -50.80
C ARG A 275 5.99 -0.48 -50.43
N ARG A 276 5.46 0.08 -49.33
CA ARG A 276 4.07 -0.09 -48.90
C ARG A 276 3.59 1.15 -48.15
N GLN A 277 2.51 1.78 -48.62
CA GLN A 277 1.93 2.96 -47.98
C GLN A 277 1.51 2.66 -46.53
N HIS A 278 1.61 3.65 -45.66
CA HIS A 278 1.22 3.59 -44.25
C HIS A 278 1.86 2.42 -43.47
N CYS A 279 3.09 2.00 -43.83
CA CYS A 279 3.75 0.87 -43.20
C CYS A 279 5.06 1.27 -42.49
N LEU A 280 5.17 0.90 -41.22
CA LEU A 280 6.36 1.08 -40.39
C LEU A 280 7.03 -0.28 -40.12
N MET A 281 8.36 -0.26 -40.10
CA MET A 281 9.19 -1.33 -39.60
C MET A 281 9.74 -0.94 -38.23
N PHE A 282 9.50 -1.80 -37.25
CA PHE A 282 9.95 -1.68 -35.87
C PHE A 282 11.00 -2.76 -35.61
N SER A 283 12.12 -2.40 -34.98
CA SER A 283 13.14 -3.36 -34.57
C SER A 283 13.70 -3.04 -33.19
N SER A 284 14.09 -4.10 -32.48
CA SER A 284 14.80 -4.00 -31.19
C SER A 284 16.30 -3.78 -31.39
N ALA A 285 16.98 -3.38 -30.32
CA ALA A 285 18.44 -3.29 -30.29
C ALA A 285 19.13 -4.68 -30.43
N GLY A 286 20.44 -4.66 -30.70
CA GLY A 286 21.34 -5.79 -30.52
C GLY A 286 21.47 -6.79 -31.71
N PRO A 287 22.40 -7.76 -31.62
CA PRO A 287 22.74 -8.64 -32.75
C PRO A 287 21.60 -9.55 -33.21
N GLN A 288 20.71 -9.95 -32.30
CA GLN A 288 19.54 -10.80 -32.59
C GLN A 288 18.24 -9.99 -32.76
N ALA A 289 18.36 -8.70 -33.14
CA ALA A 289 17.25 -7.75 -33.30
C ALA A 289 16.02 -8.37 -34.00
N GLN A 290 14.96 -8.58 -33.21
CA GLN A 290 13.64 -8.95 -33.71
C GLN A 290 13.07 -7.79 -34.54
N THR A 291 12.26 -8.09 -35.55
CA THR A 291 11.69 -7.10 -36.46
C THR A 291 10.22 -7.38 -36.71
N TYR A 292 9.38 -6.35 -36.61
CA TYR A 292 7.95 -6.39 -36.91
C TYR A 292 7.60 -5.28 -37.91
N TYR A 293 6.74 -5.61 -38.85
CA TYR A 293 6.21 -4.69 -39.85
C TYR A 293 4.73 -4.50 -39.56
N VAL A 294 4.28 -3.26 -39.34
CA VAL A 294 2.88 -2.92 -39.08
C VAL A 294 2.39 -2.04 -40.22
N ASN A 295 1.26 -2.38 -40.81
CA ASN A 295 0.60 -1.61 -41.87
C ASN A 295 -0.69 -1.03 -41.30
N PHE A 296 -0.75 0.31 -41.19
CA PHE A 296 -1.89 1.04 -40.67
C PHE A 296 -2.91 1.34 -41.77
N ASP A 297 -4.19 1.34 -41.42
CA ASP A 297 -5.27 1.51 -42.40
C ASP A 297 -5.51 2.99 -42.74
N THR A 298 -5.11 3.91 -41.85
CA THR A 298 -5.21 5.36 -42.05
C THR A 298 -3.85 6.06 -42.00
N LEU A 299 -3.72 7.16 -42.77
CA LEU A 299 -2.57 8.05 -42.70
C LEU A 299 -2.42 8.70 -41.32
N ALA A 300 -3.54 8.98 -40.64
CA ALA A 300 -3.55 9.59 -39.31
C ALA A 300 -2.96 8.65 -38.25
N ASP A 301 -3.33 7.37 -38.27
CA ASP A 301 -2.72 6.35 -37.41
C ASP A 301 -1.25 6.18 -37.74
N TYR A 302 -0.88 6.01 -39.01
CA TYR A 302 0.53 5.94 -39.41
C TYR A 302 1.35 7.12 -38.87
N GLN A 303 0.89 8.36 -39.04
CA GLN A 303 1.61 9.55 -38.54
C GLN A 303 1.67 9.61 -37.00
N ARG A 304 0.59 9.23 -36.31
CA ARG A 304 0.51 9.20 -34.85
C ARG A 304 1.45 8.13 -34.25
N TRP A 305 1.42 6.92 -34.81
CA TRP A 305 2.28 5.81 -34.42
C TRP A 305 3.74 6.08 -34.76
N HIS A 306 4.05 6.65 -35.94
CA HIS A 306 5.40 7.04 -36.30
C HIS A 306 5.97 8.07 -35.32
N ARG A 307 5.25 9.19 -35.10
CA ARG A 307 5.70 10.25 -34.19
C ARG A 307 5.96 9.74 -32.77
N GLN A 308 5.06 8.90 -32.24
CA GLN A 308 5.22 8.36 -30.90
C GLN A 308 6.35 7.33 -30.82
N ALA A 309 6.43 6.39 -31.76
CA ALA A 309 7.43 5.32 -31.73
C ALA A 309 8.85 5.85 -31.99
N SER A 310 9.02 6.84 -32.87
CA SER A 310 10.31 7.51 -33.09
C SER A 310 10.77 8.29 -31.86
N LYS A 311 9.85 8.90 -31.10
CA LYS A 311 10.15 9.50 -29.78
C LYS A 311 10.60 8.43 -28.77
N VAL A 312 9.98 7.24 -28.79
CA VAL A 312 10.34 6.12 -27.90
C VAL A 312 11.72 5.55 -28.24
N VAL A 313 12.05 5.39 -29.51
CA VAL A 313 13.39 4.95 -29.94
C VAL A 313 14.49 5.91 -29.48
N SER A 314 14.21 7.22 -29.46
CA SER A 314 15.15 8.26 -29.03
C SER A 314 15.16 8.57 -27.53
N GLN A 315 14.37 7.86 -26.71
CA GLN A 315 14.45 7.97 -25.25
C GLN A 315 15.69 7.24 -24.70
N THR A 316 16.36 7.86 -23.74
CA THR A 316 17.43 7.22 -22.96
C THR A 316 16.90 6.00 -22.22
N VAL A 317 17.71 4.95 -22.17
CA VAL A 317 17.29 3.56 -21.89
C VAL A 317 16.92 3.27 -20.42
N SER A 318 16.80 4.33 -19.61
CA SER A 318 16.87 4.27 -18.15
C SER A 318 15.58 3.88 -17.42
N LEU A 319 14.41 3.95 -18.04
CA LEU A 319 13.12 3.60 -17.42
C LEU A 319 12.29 2.70 -18.34
N VAL A 320 11.77 1.61 -17.79
CA VAL A 320 10.94 0.61 -18.50
C VAL A 320 9.67 0.34 -17.68
N ASP A 321 8.50 0.60 -18.26
CA ASP A 321 7.20 0.26 -17.66
C ASP A 321 6.55 -0.90 -18.43
N LEU A 322 6.23 -1.96 -17.69
CA LEU A 322 5.60 -3.20 -18.11
C LEU A 322 4.43 -3.56 -17.19
N SER A 323 3.86 -2.58 -16.48
CA SER A 323 2.77 -2.83 -15.54
C SER A 323 1.41 -3.09 -16.20
N CYS A 324 0.57 -3.86 -15.50
CA CYS A 324 -0.81 -4.15 -15.92
C CYS A 324 -0.93 -4.88 -17.29
N TYR A 325 0.05 -5.72 -17.66
CA TYR A 325 0.08 -6.47 -18.93
C TYR A 325 -0.18 -7.98 -18.80
N SER A 326 -0.57 -8.45 -17.61
CA SER A 326 -0.76 -9.88 -17.31
C SER A 326 0.49 -10.74 -17.61
N LEU A 327 1.68 -10.16 -17.45
CA LEU A 327 2.95 -10.85 -17.74
C LEU A 327 3.22 -11.97 -16.73
N GLU A 328 3.60 -13.14 -17.21
CA GLU A 328 4.12 -14.21 -16.35
C GLU A 328 5.65 -14.14 -16.18
N GLU A 329 6.33 -13.46 -17.12
CA GLU A 329 7.79 -13.45 -17.28
C GLU A 329 8.26 -12.12 -17.91
N VAL A 330 9.47 -11.67 -17.56
CA VAL A 330 10.12 -10.49 -18.14
C VAL A 330 10.58 -10.86 -19.56
N PRO A 331 10.36 -10.01 -20.59
CA PRO A 331 10.93 -10.23 -21.91
C PRO A 331 12.45 -10.41 -21.85
N GLU A 332 12.96 -11.61 -22.17
CA GLU A 332 14.39 -12.00 -22.03
C GLU A 332 15.37 -10.98 -22.64
N CYS A 333 14.95 -10.35 -23.75
CA CYS A 333 15.70 -9.32 -24.46
C CYS A 333 16.04 -8.09 -23.61
N LEU A 334 15.32 -7.82 -22.52
CA LEU A 334 15.61 -6.72 -21.61
C LEU A 334 16.82 -7.01 -20.71
N PHE A 335 17.10 -8.26 -20.33
CA PHE A 335 18.27 -8.61 -19.52
C PHE A 335 19.63 -8.51 -20.27
N TYR A 336 19.62 -7.99 -21.49
CA TYR A 336 20.81 -7.61 -22.24
C TYR A 336 21.02 -6.08 -22.27
N SER A 337 20.06 -5.31 -21.73
CA SER A 337 20.20 -3.87 -21.55
C SER A 337 20.96 -3.56 -20.27
N GLN A 338 22.06 -2.82 -20.40
CA GLN A 338 22.90 -2.43 -19.26
C GLN A 338 22.43 -1.13 -18.59
N ASP A 339 21.57 -0.37 -19.27
CA ASP A 339 21.21 1.01 -18.90
C ASP A 339 19.91 1.13 -18.07
N VAL A 340 19.15 0.04 -17.87
CA VAL A 340 17.85 0.10 -17.18
C VAL A 340 18.06 0.41 -15.70
N THR A 341 17.56 1.58 -15.27
CA THR A 341 17.64 2.06 -13.88
C THR A 341 16.30 2.00 -13.13
N HIS A 342 15.17 1.97 -13.84
CA HIS A 342 13.84 1.90 -13.26
C HIS A 342 13.02 0.84 -14.01
N LEU A 343 12.44 -0.13 -13.31
CA LEU A 343 11.65 -1.22 -13.88
C LEU A 343 10.32 -1.37 -13.11
N ASN A 344 9.22 -1.01 -13.78
CA ASN A 344 7.88 -1.21 -13.25
C ASN A 344 7.24 -2.47 -13.85
N LEU A 345 7.04 -3.49 -13.01
CA LEU A 345 6.41 -4.77 -13.33
C LEU A 345 5.11 -4.98 -12.54
N ARG A 346 4.52 -3.94 -11.94
CA ARG A 346 3.36 -4.08 -11.04
C ARG A 346 2.12 -4.65 -11.73
N HIS A 347 1.27 -5.33 -10.97
CA HIS A 347 -0.03 -5.85 -11.40
C HIS A 347 0.06 -6.77 -12.63
N ASN A 348 0.93 -7.77 -12.52
CA ASN A 348 1.12 -8.86 -13.49
C ASN A 348 0.97 -10.21 -12.75
N PHE A 349 1.50 -11.30 -13.29
CA PHE A 349 1.47 -12.65 -12.73
C PHE A 349 2.89 -13.26 -12.67
N MET A 350 3.86 -12.43 -12.31
CA MET A 350 5.29 -12.70 -12.49
C MET A 350 5.78 -13.95 -11.74
N ARG A 351 6.44 -14.86 -12.45
CA ARG A 351 7.05 -16.08 -11.91
C ARG A 351 8.48 -15.85 -11.41
N LEU A 352 8.85 -16.58 -10.36
CA LEU A 352 10.24 -16.65 -9.88
C LEU A 352 11.15 -17.38 -10.88
N GLU A 353 10.67 -18.52 -11.39
CA GLU A 353 11.33 -19.40 -12.36
C GLU A 353 11.05 -18.99 -13.81
N GLY A 354 11.85 -19.50 -14.74
CA GLY A 354 11.73 -19.26 -16.18
C GLY A 354 12.92 -18.48 -16.75
N ALA A 355 13.02 -18.42 -18.09
CA ALA A 355 14.06 -17.62 -18.76
C ALA A 355 13.79 -16.11 -18.60
N GLY A 356 12.51 -15.74 -18.51
CA GLY A 356 12.03 -14.43 -18.08
C GLY A 356 11.75 -14.31 -16.57
N GLY A 357 12.05 -15.34 -15.77
CA GLY A 357 11.71 -15.40 -14.35
C GLY A 357 12.47 -14.36 -13.51
N LEU A 358 11.87 -13.94 -12.37
CA LEU A 358 12.43 -12.92 -11.47
C LEU A 358 13.81 -13.30 -10.89
N ARG A 359 14.18 -14.60 -10.90
CA ARG A 359 15.54 -15.05 -10.58
C ARG A 359 16.64 -14.42 -11.44
N ASN A 360 16.31 -13.95 -12.64
CA ASN A 360 17.25 -13.31 -13.56
C ASN A 360 17.35 -11.78 -13.42
N LEU A 361 16.64 -11.16 -12.46
CA LEU A 361 16.67 -9.69 -12.27
C LEU A 361 18.05 -9.14 -11.89
N ASN A 362 18.91 -9.96 -11.27
CA ASN A 362 20.30 -9.66 -10.98
C ASN A 362 21.12 -9.21 -12.22
N ARG A 363 20.67 -9.55 -13.43
CA ARG A 363 21.29 -9.12 -14.69
C ARG A 363 21.13 -7.61 -14.96
N PHE A 364 20.18 -6.91 -14.32
CA PHE A 364 20.02 -5.46 -14.46
C PHE A 364 20.99 -4.67 -13.56
N SER A 365 22.28 -4.68 -13.92
CA SER A 365 23.37 -4.14 -13.09
C SER A 365 23.26 -2.66 -12.66
N GLN A 366 22.41 -1.84 -13.30
CA GLN A 366 22.20 -0.42 -13.00
C GLN A 366 20.83 -0.12 -12.36
N LEU A 367 20.06 -1.14 -11.99
CA LEU A 367 18.68 -0.97 -11.51
C LEU A 367 18.63 -0.33 -10.11
N LYS A 368 17.92 0.80 -10.03
CA LYS A 368 17.74 1.63 -8.82
C LYS A 368 16.33 1.53 -8.26
N SER A 369 15.32 1.45 -9.13
CA SER A 369 13.91 1.36 -8.73
C SER A 369 13.24 0.13 -9.34
N LEU A 370 12.67 -0.73 -8.50
CA LEU A 370 11.96 -1.95 -8.89
C LEU A 370 10.58 -1.99 -8.23
N ASN A 371 9.53 -1.95 -9.06
CA ASN A 371 8.15 -2.13 -8.60
C ASN A 371 7.59 -3.48 -9.07
N LEU A 372 7.30 -4.35 -8.10
CA LEU A 372 6.74 -5.68 -8.28
C LEU A 372 5.41 -5.86 -7.52
N SER A 373 4.73 -4.77 -7.12
CA SER A 373 3.48 -4.91 -6.35
C SER A 373 2.37 -5.63 -7.14
N HIS A 374 1.44 -6.28 -6.42
CA HIS A 374 0.28 -7.00 -6.99
C HIS A 374 0.63 -8.13 -8.00
N ASN A 375 1.68 -8.91 -7.75
CA ASN A 375 2.17 -10.01 -8.61
C ASN A 375 1.94 -11.44 -8.08
N ARG A 376 1.38 -11.62 -6.87
CA ARG A 376 1.08 -12.94 -6.26
C ARG A 376 2.30 -13.85 -6.07
N LEU A 377 3.46 -13.29 -5.74
CA LEU A 377 4.74 -14.01 -5.67
C LEU A 377 4.78 -15.13 -4.62
N GLY A 378 4.04 -15.02 -3.51
CA GLY A 378 4.00 -16.01 -2.41
C GLY A 378 5.25 -16.06 -1.52
N SER A 379 6.43 -15.83 -2.10
CA SER A 379 7.70 -15.65 -1.40
C SER A 379 8.51 -14.48 -1.99
N PHE A 380 9.51 -14.02 -1.24
CA PHE A 380 10.41 -12.95 -1.67
C PHE A 380 11.40 -13.48 -2.74
N PRO A 381 11.61 -12.79 -3.88
CA PRO A 381 12.61 -13.19 -4.86
C PRO A 381 14.03 -12.87 -4.37
N GLU A 382 14.73 -13.85 -3.81
CA GLU A 382 16.09 -13.68 -3.23
C GLU A 382 17.10 -13.01 -4.18
N SER A 383 16.98 -13.27 -5.49
CA SER A 383 17.79 -12.65 -6.56
C SER A 383 17.76 -11.12 -6.58
N ILE A 384 16.73 -10.50 -6.01
CA ILE A 384 16.65 -9.03 -5.88
C ILE A 384 17.74 -8.52 -4.93
N CYS A 385 18.14 -9.32 -3.93
CA CYS A 385 19.19 -8.98 -2.97
C CYS A 385 20.61 -8.96 -3.57
N GLU A 386 20.77 -9.35 -4.84
CA GLU A 386 22.03 -9.23 -5.59
C GLU A 386 22.14 -7.88 -6.32
N ILE A 387 21.05 -7.11 -6.39
CA ILE A 387 20.97 -5.83 -7.12
C ILE A 387 21.38 -4.69 -6.18
N LEU A 388 22.68 -4.61 -5.88
CA LEU A 388 23.28 -3.68 -4.90
C LEU A 388 23.03 -2.18 -5.21
N THR A 389 22.60 -1.88 -6.44
CA THR A 389 22.26 -0.54 -6.93
C THR A 389 20.84 -0.08 -6.58
N LEU A 390 19.97 -0.93 -6.01
CA LEU A 390 18.60 -0.59 -5.64
C LEU A 390 18.52 0.47 -4.53
N THR A 391 17.82 1.56 -4.82
CA THR A 391 17.40 2.61 -3.87
C THR A 391 15.92 2.49 -3.50
N GLU A 392 15.09 1.88 -4.36
CA GLU A 392 13.65 1.73 -4.17
C GLU A 392 13.18 0.30 -4.52
N LEU A 393 12.47 -0.35 -3.59
CA LEU A 393 11.88 -1.67 -3.81
C LEU A 393 10.43 -1.69 -3.31
N ASN A 394 9.49 -1.97 -4.21
CA ASN A 394 8.08 -2.18 -3.85
C ASN A 394 7.65 -3.63 -4.16
N LEU A 395 7.25 -4.34 -3.10
CA LEU A 395 6.79 -5.73 -3.13
C LEU A 395 5.41 -5.87 -2.45
N SER A 396 4.60 -4.80 -2.38
CA SER A 396 3.28 -4.86 -1.74
C SER A 396 2.28 -5.78 -2.45
N CYS A 397 1.30 -6.29 -1.70
CA CYS A 397 0.21 -7.12 -2.23
C CYS A 397 0.68 -8.37 -3.01
N ASN A 398 1.68 -9.09 -2.49
CA ASN A 398 2.27 -10.27 -3.12
C ASN A 398 2.05 -11.59 -2.36
N GLY A 399 1.47 -11.55 -1.16
CA GLY A 399 1.30 -12.72 -0.29
C GLY A 399 2.63 -13.30 0.20
N ILE A 400 3.65 -12.46 0.40
CA ILE A 400 4.98 -12.85 0.86
C ILE A 400 4.95 -13.19 2.36
N HIS A 401 5.46 -14.36 2.74
CA HIS A 401 5.43 -14.86 4.13
C HIS A 401 6.71 -14.55 4.94
N SER A 402 7.83 -14.29 4.26
CA SER A 402 9.12 -13.96 4.90
C SER A 402 9.99 -13.08 4.01
N VAL A 403 10.91 -12.35 4.63
CA VAL A 403 11.99 -11.59 3.97
C VAL A 403 13.32 -12.32 4.25
N PRO A 404 14.18 -12.54 3.24
CA PRO A 404 15.45 -13.26 3.41
C PRO A 404 16.50 -12.40 4.13
N SER A 405 17.44 -13.00 4.85
CA SER A 405 18.54 -12.28 5.53
C SER A 405 19.46 -11.55 4.54
N GLN A 406 19.56 -12.05 3.31
CA GLN A 406 20.25 -11.41 2.19
C GLN A 406 19.74 -9.98 1.88
N ILE A 407 18.57 -9.57 2.38
CA ILE A 407 18.05 -8.19 2.24
C ILE A 407 19.09 -7.13 2.65
N THR A 408 19.97 -7.46 3.61
CA THR A 408 21.05 -6.59 4.11
C THR A 408 22.08 -6.18 3.06
N ASN A 409 22.18 -6.93 1.95
CA ASN A 409 23.03 -6.60 0.82
C ASN A 409 22.61 -5.30 0.12
N LEU A 410 21.34 -4.89 0.24
CA LEU A 410 20.78 -3.71 -0.41
C LEU A 410 21.14 -2.42 0.35
N GLN A 411 22.44 -2.20 0.60
CA GLN A 411 22.97 -1.08 1.40
C GLN A 411 22.58 0.31 0.83
N SER A 412 22.23 0.38 -0.46
CA SER A 412 21.74 1.58 -1.15
C SER A 412 20.26 1.87 -0.91
N LEU A 413 19.49 0.96 -0.29
CA LEU A 413 18.03 1.00 -0.25
C LEU A 413 17.50 2.08 0.69
N GLN A 414 16.70 3.00 0.14
CA GLN A 414 16.12 4.15 0.83
C GLN A 414 14.62 3.97 1.11
N THR A 415 13.92 3.23 0.24
CA THR A 415 12.48 2.93 0.36
C THR A 415 12.21 1.43 0.16
N LEU A 416 11.52 0.81 1.12
CA LEU A 416 11.05 -0.57 1.07
C LEU A 416 9.55 -0.62 1.41
N SER A 417 8.72 -1.10 0.47
CA SER A 417 7.29 -1.32 0.67
C SER A 417 6.97 -2.81 0.64
N LEU A 418 6.46 -3.32 1.77
CA LEU A 418 6.07 -4.72 1.99
C LEU A 418 4.59 -4.82 2.44
N ASP A 419 3.81 -3.75 2.28
CA ASP A 419 2.42 -3.67 2.74
C ASP A 419 1.50 -4.70 2.04
N GLY A 420 0.47 -5.22 2.73
CA GLY A 420 -0.48 -6.17 2.14
C GLY A 420 0.14 -7.55 1.85
N ASN A 421 0.99 -8.05 2.74
CA ASN A 421 1.63 -9.37 2.63
C ASN A 421 1.27 -10.24 3.87
N HIS A 422 1.98 -11.35 4.08
CA HIS A 422 1.75 -12.30 5.17
C HIS A 422 2.94 -12.38 6.13
N LEU A 423 3.65 -11.26 6.33
CA LEU A 423 4.82 -11.20 7.19
C LEU A 423 4.40 -11.20 8.67
N SER A 424 4.91 -12.17 9.44
CA SER A 424 4.78 -12.22 10.90
C SER A 424 6.07 -11.86 11.64
N ALA A 425 7.21 -11.85 10.94
CA ALA A 425 8.54 -11.51 11.45
C ALA A 425 9.41 -10.86 10.35
N LEU A 426 10.51 -10.22 10.75
CA LEU A 426 11.53 -9.65 9.87
C LEU A 426 12.91 -10.21 10.28
N PRO A 427 13.84 -10.44 9.33
CA PRO A 427 15.19 -10.91 9.63
C PRO A 427 15.99 -9.84 10.38
N GLU A 428 16.87 -10.24 11.31
CA GLU A 428 17.71 -9.32 12.09
C GLU A 428 18.65 -8.48 11.22
N GLU A 429 19.03 -9.03 10.07
CA GLU A 429 19.93 -8.45 9.09
C GLU A 429 19.30 -7.27 8.34
N LEU A 430 17.97 -7.13 8.37
CA LEU A 430 17.28 -5.91 7.90
C LEU A 430 17.80 -4.67 8.62
N GLY A 431 18.19 -4.81 9.90
CA GLY A 431 18.78 -3.73 10.70
C GLY A 431 20.11 -3.18 10.17
N GLY A 432 20.73 -3.83 9.18
CA GLY A 432 21.92 -3.33 8.48
C GLY A 432 21.63 -2.25 7.43
N LEU A 433 20.37 -1.99 7.08
CA LEU A 433 19.97 -1.03 6.04
C LEU A 433 20.04 0.43 6.51
N ALA A 434 21.26 0.93 6.73
CA ALA A 434 21.53 2.27 7.26
C ALA A 434 21.03 3.45 6.40
N GLN A 435 20.70 3.24 5.13
CA GLN A 435 20.11 4.25 4.23
C GLN A 435 18.57 4.23 4.22
N LEU A 436 17.93 3.25 4.86
CA LEU A 436 16.48 3.07 4.80
C LEU A 436 15.75 4.18 5.57
N SER A 437 14.98 4.98 4.85
CA SER A 437 14.24 6.14 5.37
C SER A 437 12.73 5.91 5.43
N SER A 438 12.21 5.05 4.54
CA SER A 438 10.78 4.71 4.43
C SER A 438 10.58 3.20 4.40
N LEU A 439 9.82 2.68 5.37
CA LEU A 439 9.49 1.26 5.50
C LEU A 439 7.98 1.06 5.70
N GLY A 440 7.34 0.39 4.73
CA GLY A 440 5.92 0.04 4.76
C GLY A 440 5.70 -1.42 5.18
N LEU A 441 4.95 -1.63 6.26
CA LEU A 441 4.66 -2.93 6.89
C LEU A 441 3.17 -3.08 7.24
N SER A 442 2.30 -2.24 6.68
CA SER A 442 0.86 -2.25 6.96
C SER A 442 0.18 -3.48 6.35
N PHE A 443 -0.94 -3.92 6.91
CA PHE A 443 -1.72 -5.06 6.43
C PHE A 443 -0.86 -6.32 6.24
N ASN A 444 -0.29 -6.76 7.35
CA ASN A 444 0.55 -7.95 7.49
C ASN A 444 0.10 -8.73 8.76
N ASP A 445 0.85 -9.75 9.14
CA ASP A 445 0.48 -10.68 10.22
C ASP A 445 1.31 -10.47 11.51
N PHE A 446 1.96 -9.31 11.69
CA PHE A 446 2.87 -9.02 12.82
C PHE A 446 2.15 -9.04 14.19
N PRO A 447 2.53 -9.92 15.14
CA PRO A 447 1.92 -9.99 16.48
C PRO A 447 2.50 -8.98 17.48
N HIS A 448 3.68 -8.43 17.18
CA HIS A 448 4.42 -7.46 17.98
C HIS A 448 5.15 -6.49 17.04
N ILE A 449 5.62 -5.34 17.53
CA ILE A 449 6.56 -4.48 16.80
C ILE A 449 7.90 -5.24 16.68
N PRO A 450 8.41 -5.54 15.47
CA PRO A 450 9.63 -6.34 15.34
C PRO A 450 10.86 -5.65 15.96
N ALA A 451 11.59 -6.35 16.83
CA ALA A 451 12.73 -5.77 17.56
C ALA A 451 13.78 -5.14 16.64
N VAL A 452 14.05 -5.75 15.47
CA VAL A 452 15.00 -5.26 14.45
C VAL A 452 14.74 -3.82 13.99
N LEU A 453 13.52 -3.29 14.15
CA LEU A 453 13.22 -1.90 13.84
C LEU A 453 14.05 -0.92 14.69
N ASP A 454 14.50 -1.32 15.89
CA ASP A 454 15.36 -0.47 16.73
C ASP A 454 16.75 -0.17 16.13
N ARG A 455 17.21 -0.98 15.16
CA ARG A 455 18.45 -0.79 14.41
C ARG A 455 18.27 0.16 13.22
N LEU A 456 17.04 0.35 12.74
CA LEU A 456 16.70 1.17 11.57
C LEU A 456 16.68 2.67 11.90
N THR A 457 17.83 3.19 12.29
CA THR A 457 18.01 4.57 12.79
C THR A 457 17.60 5.66 11.79
N GLY A 458 17.56 5.38 10.47
CA GLY A 458 17.17 6.33 9.43
C GLY A 458 15.66 6.50 9.19
N VAL A 459 14.81 5.62 9.73
CA VAL A 459 13.37 5.62 9.42
C VAL A 459 12.64 6.72 10.18
N ASP A 460 12.00 7.64 9.42
CA ASP A 460 11.29 8.80 9.99
C ASP A 460 9.77 8.58 10.15
N ARG A 461 9.22 7.59 9.44
CA ARG A 461 7.82 7.16 9.49
C ARG A 461 7.70 5.64 9.51
N LEU A 462 7.03 5.11 10.52
CA LEU A 462 6.68 3.69 10.64
C LEU A 462 5.18 3.51 10.36
N ALA A 463 4.85 2.73 9.33
CA ALA A 463 3.47 2.37 8.99
C ALA A 463 3.25 0.86 9.21
N MET A 464 2.47 0.54 10.25
CA MET A 464 2.13 -0.83 10.69
C MET A 464 0.63 -0.99 10.94
N ALA A 465 -0.21 -0.17 10.30
CA ALA A 465 -1.67 -0.29 10.41
C ALA A 465 -2.17 -1.66 9.92
N GLY A 466 -3.24 -2.21 10.51
CA GLY A 466 -3.84 -3.46 10.05
C GLY A 466 -3.00 -4.70 10.34
N ASN A 467 -2.32 -4.73 11.49
CA ASN A 467 -1.53 -5.88 11.95
C ASN A 467 -2.16 -6.52 13.20
N LYS A 468 -1.46 -7.45 13.85
CA LYS A 468 -1.92 -8.18 15.04
C LYS A 468 -1.22 -7.74 16.33
N VAL A 469 -0.64 -6.54 16.35
CA VAL A 469 0.16 -6.04 17.46
C VAL A 469 -0.70 -5.84 18.71
N GLU A 470 -0.48 -6.61 19.77
CA GLU A 470 -1.24 -6.49 21.04
C GLU A 470 -0.57 -5.59 22.10
N THR A 471 0.73 -5.31 21.97
CA THR A 471 1.50 -4.51 22.93
C THR A 471 2.34 -3.44 22.24
N LEU A 472 2.29 -2.21 22.77
CA LEU A 472 3.10 -1.07 22.34
C LEU A 472 4.34 -0.95 23.22
N GLU A 473 5.49 -1.43 22.71
CA GLU A 473 6.79 -1.36 23.39
C GLU A 473 7.49 -0.02 23.16
N LEU A 474 7.36 0.91 24.12
CA LEU A 474 7.97 2.24 24.01
C LEU A 474 9.50 2.18 23.99
N GLY A 475 10.11 1.14 24.57
CA GLY A 475 11.57 0.95 24.55
C GLY A 475 12.14 0.70 23.16
N ILE A 476 11.42 -0.02 22.29
CA ILE A 476 11.83 -0.22 20.88
C ILE A 476 11.78 1.14 20.15
N LEU A 477 10.67 1.88 20.34
CA LEU A 477 10.45 3.18 19.70
C LEU A 477 11.45 4.24 20.17
N GLY A 478 11.87 4.21 21.44
CA GLY A 478 12.87 5.11 22.01
C GLY A 478 14.23 5.03 21.29
N ARG A 479 14.63 3.82 20.85
CA ARG A 479 15.88 3.59 20.10
C ARG A 479 15.81 4.00 18.62
N MET A 480 14.62 4.08 18.03
CA MET A 480 14.40 4.54 16.64
C MET A 480 14.58 6.07 16.54
N THR A 481 15.82 6.56 16.62
CA THR A 481 16.15 7.97 16.91
C THR A 481 15.56 9.04 15.99
N HIS A 482 15.27 8.74 14.71
CA HIS A 482 14.67 9.71 13.77
C HIS A 482 13.14 9.59 13.60
N LEU A 483 12.50 8.64 14.27
CA LEU A 483 11.08 8.29 14.09
C LEU A 483 10.13 9.39 14.61
N LYS A 484 9.45 10.08 13.69
CA LYS A 484 8.52 11.18 14.00
C LYS A 484 7.06 10.76 13.94
N ASN A 485 6.73 9.86 13.01
CA ASN A 485 5.36 9.50 12.65
C ASN A 485 5.16 7.99 12.79
N ILE A 486 4.17 7.59 13.60
CA ILE A 486 3.83 6.18 13.85
C ILE A 486 2.35 5.96 13.57
N ASP A 487 2.05 5.01 12.69
CA ASP A 487 0.69 4.52 12.42
C ASP A 487 0.56 3.05 12.83
N LEU A 488 -0.18 2.82 13.92
CA LEU A 488 -0.50 1.51 14.49
C LEU A 488 -2.03 1.29 14.55
N ARG A 489 -2.77 1.88 13.61
CA ARG A 489 -4.23 1.69 13.51
C ARG A 489 -4.64 0.24 13.25
N LEU A 490 -5.89 -0.12 13.52
CA LEU A 490 -6.43 -1.45 13.19
C LEU A 490 -5.53 -2.59 13.71
N ASN A 491 -5.18 -2.53 14.99
CA ASN A 491 -4.30 -3.51 15.63
C ASN A 491 -4.99 -4.13 16.85
N GLY A 492 -4.29 -5.03 17.54
CA GLY A 492 -4.77 -5.68 18.75
C GLY A 492 -4.52 -4.91 20.03
N LEU A 493 -3.94 -3.69 20.00
CA LEU A 493 -3.24 -3.09 21.13
C LEU A 493 -4.11 -3.01 22.39
N ARG A 494 -3.74 -3.76 23.42
CA ARG A 494 -4.37 -3.78 24.76
C ARG A 494 -3.49 -3.07 25.78
N TRP A 495 -2.18 -3.17 25.62
CA TRP A 495 -1.18 -2.73 26.60
C TRP A 495 -0.15 -1.78 25.98
N VAL A 496 0.38 -0.90 26.83
CA VAL A 496 1.57 -0.09 26.54
C VAL A 496 2.60 -0.41 27.60
N HIS A 497 3.84 -0.67 27.19
CA HIS A 497 4.93 -1.02 28.09
C HIS A 497 6.06 0.02 27.96
N SER A 498 6.61 0.38 29.12
CA SER A 498 7.58 1.46 29.29
C SER A 498 8.84 0.94 29.99
N GLU A 499 9.36 -0.19 29.50
CA GLU A 499 10.63 -0.72 29.98
C GLU A 499 11.80 0.13 29.46
N GLY A 500 12.33 0.98 30.35
CA GLY A 500 13.53 1.77 30.12
C GLY A 500 13.44 3.21 30.63
N LEU A 501 14.61 3.84 30.81
CA LEU A 501 14.73 5.28 31.09
C LEU A 501 14.71 6.13 29.81
N GLU A 502 14.62 5.49 28.64
CA GLU A 502 14.66 6.14 27.33
C GLU A 502 13.31 6.77 26.99
N ALA A 503 13.20 8.07 27.22
CA ALA A 503 12.05 8.85 26.82
C ALA A 503 11.93 8.94 25.28
N VAL A 504 10.72 8.72 24.75
CA VAL A 504 10.42 8.72 23.30
C VAL A 504 10.29 10.16 22.78
N LYS A 505 11.41 10.89 22.75
CA LYS A 505 11.45 12.34 22.44
C LYS A 505 11.39 12.68 20.95
N GLN A 506 11.49 11.70 20.06
CA GLN A 506 11.49 11.89 18.61
C GLN A 506 10.07 11.89 18.01
N VAL A 507 9.13 11.15 18.63
CA VAL A 507 7.78 10.97 18.09
C VAL A 507 6.96 12.24 18.29
N THR A 508 6.44 12.76 17.19
CA THR A 508 5.57 13.96 17.14
C THR A 508 4.14 13.61 16.77
N HIS A 509 3.93 12.52 16.03
CA HIS A 509 2.64 12.07 15.53
C HIS A 509 2.48 10.58 15.80
N LEU A 510 1.45 10.22 16.57
CA LEU A 510 1.15 8.84 16.96
C LEU A 510 -0.34 8.55 16.72
N ASP A 511 -0.62 7.49 15.95
CA ASP A 511 -1.97 7.02 15.67
C ASP A 511 -2.17 5.59 16.20
N LEU A 512 -3.11 5.48 17.14
CA LEU A 512 -3.49 4.26 17.85
C LEU A 512 -4.98 3.96 17.65
N ARG A 513 -5.65 4.53 16.64
CA ARG A 513 -7.10 4.33 16.44
C ARG A 513 -7.46 2.88 16.11
N ASP A 514 -8.64 2.45 16.52
CA ASP A 514 -9.15 1.09 16.28
C ASP A 514 -8.23 0.02 16.89
N ASN A 515 -8.10 0.14 18.21
CA ASN A 515 -7.35 -0.75 19.07
C ASN A 515 -8.18 -1.03 20.34
N ARG A 516 -7.60 -1.69 21.33
CA ARG A 516 -8.28 -2.23 22.52
C ARG A 516 -7.71 -1.67 23.82
N LEU A 517 -7.05 -0.51 23.77
CA LEU A 517 -6.34 0.07 24.92
C LEU A 517 -7.32 0.48 26.02
N ALA A 518 -7.18 -0.10 27.21
CA ALA A 518 -7.94 0.30 28.40
C ALA A 518 -7.30 1.49 29.15
N SER A 519 -5.97 1.61 29.04
CA SER A 519 -5.18 2.71 29.58
C SER A 519 -4.02 3.04 28.63
N LEU A 520 -3.64 4.31 28.56
CA LEU A 520 -2.53 4.79 27.72
C LEU A 520 -1.66 5.77 28.51
N ASP A 521 -0.40 5.42 28.72
CA ASP A 521 0.62 6.31 29.30
C ASP A 521 1.68 6.64 28.25
N LEU A 522 1.80 7.93 27.92
CA LEU A 522 2.80 8.52 27.04
C LEU A 522 3.46 9.73 27.73
N SER A 523 3.61 9.69 29.06
CA SER A 523 4.35 10.70 29.83
C SER A 523 5.80 10.86 29.36
N SER A 524 6.40 9.79 28.86
CA SER A 524 7.73 9.74 28.25
C SER A 524 7.82 10.37 26.84
N ALA A 525 6.71 10.51 26.13
CA ALA A 525 6.65 11.09 24.78
C ALA A 525 6.59 12.63 24.83
N CYS A 526 7.65 13.27 25.34
CA CYS A 526 7.62 14.69 25.72
C CYS A 526 7.44 15.68 24.57
N ASN A 527 7.64 15.24 23.32
CA ASN A 527 7.56 16.06 22.11
C ASN A 527 6.36 15.69 21.20
N LEU A 528 5.43 14.88 21.70
CA LEU A 528 4.21 14.51 20.98
C LEU A 528 3.37 15.76 20.66
N GLU A 529 3.09 16.00 19.38
CA GLU A 529 2.28 17.14 18.91
C GLU A 529 0.84 16.72 18.59
N THR A 530 0.67 15.52 18.02
CA THR A 530 -0.62 14.97 17.59
C THR A 530 -0.77 13.54 18.09
N LEU A 531 -1.84 13.28 18.87
CA LEU A 531 -2.27 11.93 19.25
C LEU A 531 -3.67 11.64 18.72
N HIS A 532 -3.78 10.52 18.02
CA HIS A 532 -5.04 9.87 17.67
C HIS A 532 -5.20 8.58 18.49
N CYS A 533 -6.25 8.51 19.31
CA CYS A 533 -6.58 7.33 20.12
C CYS A 533 -8.09 7.08 20.24
N GLU A 534 -8.88 7.61 19.30
CA GLU A 534 -10.30 7.24 19.15
C GLU A 534 -10.48 5.72 18.96
N ARG A 535 -11.66 5.19 19.28
CA ARG A 535 -11.99 3.75 19.11
C ARG A 535 -10.98 2.86 19.84
N ASN A 536 -10.87 3.15 21.13
CA ASN A 536 -10.20 2.35 22.16
C ASN A 536 -11.09 2.34 23.40
N CYS A 537 -10.79 1.47 24.36
CA CYS A 537 -11.55 1.30 25.61
C CYS A 537 -11.05 2.21 26.75
N LEU A 538 -10.50 3.39 26.43
CA LEU A 538 -9.68 4.19 27.36
C LEU A 538 -10.48 4.73 28.55
N GLY A 539 -10.17 4.20 29.74
CA GLY A 539 -10.57 4.76 31.04
C GLY A 539 -9.53 5.70 31.65
N VAL A 540 -8.25 5.57 31.28
CA VAL A 540 -7.14 6.40 31.79
C VAL A 540 -6.21 6.82 30.64
N LEU A 541 -5.82 8.09 30.62
CA LEU A 541 -4.93 8.69 29.63
C LEU A 541 -3.93 9.63 30.31
N THR A 542 -2.65 9.26 30.32
CA THR A 542 -1.54 10.05 30.87
C THR A 542 -0.67 10.55 29.72
N LEU A 543 -0.47 11.87 29.60
CA LEU A 543 0.26 12.50 28.50
C LEU A 543 1.24 13.56 28.98
N SER A 544 2.32 13.75 28.22
CA SER A 544 3.20 14.91 28.37
C SER A 544 2.58 16.13 27.67
N GLY A 545 2.31 17.20 28.42
CA GLY A 545 1.54 18.35 27.93
C GLY A 545 2.34 19.48 27.28
N PHE A 546 3.66 19.32 27.08
CA PHE A 546 4.55 20.44 26.69
C PHE A 546 4.40 20.86 25.22
N THR A 547 4.19 19.91 24.31
CA THR A 547 4.14 20.11 22.86
C THR A 547 2.79 19.78 22.23
N LEU A 548 1.89 19.14 22.97
CA LEU A 548 0.66 18.55 22.45
C LEU A 548 -0.28 19.64 21.89
N ARG A 549 -0.39 19.67 20.56
CA ARG A 549 -1.25 20.59 19.79
C ARG A 549 -2.65 20.02 19.62
N THR A 550 -2.73 18.71 19.40
CA THR A 550 -3.98 18.04 19.02
C THR A 550 -4.10 16.68 19.71
N LEU A 551 -5.25 16.47 20.36
CA LEU A 551 -5.64 15.20 20.94
C LEU A 551 -7.01 14.82 20.39
N TYR A 552 -7.08 13.67 19.72
CA TYR A 552 -8.33 13.04 19.32
C TYR A 552 -8.53 11.79 20.17
N ALA A 553 -9.52 11.82 21.04
CA ALA A 553 -9.89 10.73 21.92
C ALA A 553 -11.42 10.60 21.97
N THR A 554 -11.90 9.37 21.97
CA THR A 554 -13.29 9.05 22.31
C THR A 554 -13.30 8.45 23.71
N PRO A 555 -14.08 8.98 24.68
CA PRO A 555 -14.26 8.27 25.94
C PRO A 555 -14.91 6.91 25.67
N ALA A 556 -14.60 5.92 26.50
CA ALA A 556 -15.30 4.64 26.45
C ALA A 556 -16.81 4.87 26.63
N THR A 557 -17.61 4.39 25.69
CA THR A 557 -19.06 4.32 25.85
C THR A 557 -19.37 3.23 26.87
N THR A 558 -19.96 3.61 28.00
CA THR A 558 -20.66 2.67 28.88
C THR A 558 -21.97 2.31 28.19
N ASP A 559 -22.04 1.10 27.65
CA ASP A 559 -23.30 0.43 27.34
C ASP A 559 -24.02 0.03 28.65
#